data_AF-K5Z5D1-F1
#
_entry.id   AF-K5Z5D1-F1
#
_cell.length_a   1.000
_cell.length_b   1.000
_cell.length_c   1.000
_cell.angle_alpha   90.00
_cell.angle_beta   90.00
_cell.angle_gamma   90.00
#
_symmetry.space_group_name_H-M   'P 1'
#
loop_
_entity.id
_entity.type
_entity.pdbx_description
1 polymer ?
#
loop_
_entity_poly.entity_id
_entity_poly.type
_entity_poly.pdbx_seq_one_letter_code
_entity_poly.pdbx_strand_id
1 'polypeptide(L)'
;MKYKLLVLDVDGTLLNNQKEISPRTLAALLKVQQMGVHIVLASGRPTNGVMPIAEKLELNHYGGYILSYNGGQIINVQTGELLFEKRIDPEWIPYFVQKAKKNDFAIFTYHKDFILTDKPDNKYVIQEANLNKMQVVGVDNFAEAVDFSPCKCMLASDDEEALVGLENHWKKRLDGVLDAFRSEPYFLEVVPQFIDKGNTLGVLMTKLSVLPEEVIAIGDGVCDVTMLQLAGVGIAMGNAEDSVKACVDKTTLTNEEEGVAVAVERAILAEIRPTEVPLDQLNMRARHALMGNLGIQYTYASEDRVEATMPVDERTRQPFGILHGGATLALAETVAGLGSMILAKPDEIVVGMQVSGNHMSSAHEGDTVRAVGTIIHKGRSSHVWNVDVFTSTDKLVSSIRVVNSILKKK
;
A
#
# COMPACT_ATOMS: atom_id res chain seq x y z
N MET A 1 -12.19 9.14 8.16
CA MET A 1 -12.06 7.76 7.66
C MET A 1 -11.57 6.92 8.81
N LYS A 2 -12.30 5.88 9.20
CA LYS A 2 -11.92 5.01 10.31
C LYS A 2 -10.54 4.35 10.14
N TYR A 3 -10.18 3.93 8.92
CA TYR A 3 -8.91 3.25 8.65
C TYR A 3 -8.01 4.09 7.75
N LYS A 4 -6.70 4.12 8.06
CA LYS A 4 -5.66 4.86 7.34
C LYS A 4 -4.62 3.94 6.68
N LEU A 5 -4.44 2.73 7.20
CA LEU A 5 -3.49 1.74 6.68
C LEU A 5 -4.17 0.40 6.37
N LEU A 6 -3.85 -0.15 5.21
CA LEU A 6 -4.16 -1.52 4.82
C LEU A 6 -2.85 -2.29 4.60
N VAL A 7 -2.56 -3.24 5.48
CA VAL A 7 -1.36 -4.07 5.46
C VAL A 7 -1.71 -5.42 4.86
N LEU A 8 -0.98 -5.84 3.84
CA LEU A 8 -1.23 -7.08 3.11
C LEU A 8 0.03 -7.93 3.10
N ASP A 9 -0.10 -9.18 3.53
CA ASP A 9 0.84 -10.19 3.08
C ASP A 9 0.75 -10.41 1.56
N VAL A 10 1.84 -10.88 0.97
CA VAL A 10 1.98 -11.10 -0.46
C VAL A 10 1.64 -12.54 -0.87
N ASP A 11 2.33 -13.53 -0.32
CA ASP A 11 2.31 -14.91 -0.82
C ASP A 11 1.32 -15.75 -0.01
N GLY A 12 0.25 -16.22 -0.66
CA GLY A 12 -0.85 -16.91 0.05
C GLY A 12 -1.95 -15.94 0.49
N THR A 13 -1.72 -14.63 0.34
CA THR A 13 -2.69 -13.58 0.66
C THR A 13 -3.06 -12.72 -0.56
N LEU A 14 -2.20 -11.81 -1.00
CA LEU A 14 -2.47 -10.91 -2.13
C LEU A 14 -2.41 -11.62 -3.49
N LEU A 15 -1.45 -12.53 -3.64
CA LEU A 15 -1.22 -13.26 -4.88
C LEU A 15 -1.99 -14.58 -4.91
N ASN A 16 -2.55 -14.87 -6.07
CA ASN A 16 -3.07 -16.20 -6.39
C ASN A 16 -1.92 -17.22 -6.57
N ASN A 17 -2.27 -18.48 -6.82
CA ASN A 17 -1.31 -19.57 -7.02
C ASN A 17 -0.45 -19.40 -8.27
N GLN A 18 -0.88 -18.60 -9.24
CA GLN A 18 -0.10 -18.20 -10.42
C GLN A 18 0.83 -17.00 -10.14
N LYS A 19 0.89 -16.53 -8.89
CA LYS A 19 1.67 -15.36 -8.45
C LYS A 19 1.23 -14.05 -9.12
N GLU A 20 -0.07 -13.93 -9.37
CA GLU A 20 -0.71 -12.78 -9.99
C GLU A 20 -1.73 -12.12 -9.04
N ILE A 21 -1.99 -10.83 -9.26
CA ILE A 21 -3.07 -10.10 -8.59
C ILE A 21 -4.29 -10.18 -9.51
N SER A 22 -5.43 -10.64 -9.00
CA SER A 22 -6.66 -10.70 -9.81
C SER A 22 -7.12 -9.29 -10.21
N PRO A 23 -7.80 -9.12 -11.37
CA PRO A 23 -8.30 -7.81 -11.80
C PRO A 23 -9.22 -7.15 -10.77
N ARG A 24 -10.07 -7.93 -10.09
CA ARG A 24 -10.95 -7.41 -9.04
C ARG A 24 -10.17 -6.95 -7.81
N THR A 25 -9.19 -7.73 -7.37
CA THR A 25 -8.33 -7.38 -6.22
C THR A 25 -7.56 -6.10 -6.52
N LEU A 26 -6.96 -6.00 -7.72
CA LEU A 26 -6.29 -4.78 -8.17
C LEU A 26 -7.24 -3.58 -8.15
N ALA A 27 -8.45 -3.73 -8.71
CA ALA A 27 -9.44 -2.66 -8.75
C ALA A 27 -9.88 -2.20 -7.35
N ALA A 28 -10.14 -3.14 -6.43
CA ALA A 28 -10.50 -2.85 -5.06
C ALA A 28 -9.40 -2.11 -4.30
N LEU A 29 -8.15 -2.54 -4.43
CA LEU A 29 -6.99 -1.92 -3.79
C LEU A 29 -6.70 -0.52 -4.35
N LEU A 30 -6.80 -0.33 -5.67
CA LEU A 30 -6.68 1.00 -6.27
C LEU A 30 -7.78 1.95 -5.78
N LYS A 31 -9.02 1.48 -5.66
CA LYS A 31 -10.11 2.28 -5.09
C LYS A 31 -9.83 2.67 -3.64
N VAL A 32 -9.39 1.73 -2.80
CA VAL A 32 -9.01 2.02 -1.41
C VAL A 32 -7.91 3.06 -1.32
N GLN A 33 -6.90 2.97 -2.19
CA GLN A 33 -5.85 3.98 -2.27
C GLN A 33 -6.38 5.33 -2.71
N GLN A 34 -7.20 5.41 -3.77
CA GLN A 34 -7.82 6.66 -4.22
C GLN A 34 -8.63 7.33 -3.11
N MET A 35 -9.23 6.54 -2.23
CA MET A 35 -9.97 7.02 -1.09
C MET A 35 -9.12 7.52 0.07
N GLY A 36 -7.79 7.43 0.00
CA GLY A 36 -6.86 7.95 1.01
C GLY A 36 -6.04 6.87 1.70
N VAL A 37 -6.55 5.66 1.86
CA VAL A 37 -5.86 4.61 2.64
C VAL A 37 -4.51 4.26 2.03
N HIS A 38 -3.46 4.24 2.85
CA HIS A 38 -2.13 3.80 2.43
C HIS A 38 -2.06 2.26 2.44
N ILE A 39 -1.54 1.67 1.37
CA ILE A 39 -1.26 0.23 1.31
C ILE A 39 0.18 -0.04 1.74
N VAL A 40 0.34 -1.09 2.54
CA VAL A 40 1.64 -1.62 2.98
C VAL A 40 1.74 -3.07 2.53
N LEU A 41 2.74 -3.41 1.72
CA LEU A 41 3.03 -4.81 1.38
C LEU A 41 4.05 -5.38 2.38
N ALA A 42 3.67 -6.39 3.15
CA ALA A 42 4.51 -7.01 4.16
C ALA A 42 4.89 -8.45 3.77
N SER A 43 6.15 -8.70 3.42
CA SER A 43 6.59 -9.97 2.84
C SER A 43 7.95 -10.43 3.36
N GLY A 44 8.17 -11.75 3.35
CA GLY A 44 9.48 -12.36 3.54
C GLY A 44 10.45 -12.13 2.38
N ARG A 45 9.93 -11.77 1.20
CA ARG A 45 10.73 -11.48 0.00
C ARG A 45 11.67 -10.29 0.20
N PRO A 46 12.82 -10.26 -0.49
CA PRO A 46 13.63 -9.05 -0.64
C PRO A 46 12.83 -7.93 -1.31
N THR A 47 13.24 -6.68 -1.07
CA THR A 47 12.59 -5.48 -1.62
C THR A 47 12.40 -5.56 -3.14
N ASN A 48 13.41 -6.04 -3.87
CA ASN A 48 13.33 -6.23 -5.32
C ASN A 48 12.28 -7.25 -5.74
N GLY A 49 12.03 -8.29 -4.93
CA GLY A 49 11.00 -9.29 -5.19
C GLY A 49 9.57 -8.77 -4.99
N VAL A 50 9.41 -7.70 -4.20
CA VAL A 50 8.11 -7.06 -3.93
C VAL A 50 7.85 -5.86 -4.85
N MET A 51 8.90 -5.17 -5.31
CA MET A 51 8.77 -3.95 -6.11
C MET A 51 7.85 -4.09 -7.34
N PRO A 52 7.89 -5.16 -8.15
CA PRO A 52 6.98 -5.33 -9.28
C PRO A 52 5.50 -5.40 -8.88
N ILE A 53 5.20 -5.85 -7.65
CA ILE A 53 3.85 -5.93 -7.10
C ILE A 53 3.41 -4.52 -6.67
N ALA A 54 4.31 -3.79 -6.01
CA ALA A 54 4.07 -2.40 -5.61
C ALA A 54 3.83 -1.48 -6.83
N GLU A 55 4.58 -1.66 -7.91
CA GLU A 55 4.38 -0.94 -9.16
C GLU A 55 3.01 -1.23 -9.80
N LYS A 56 2.59 -2.50 -9.83
CA LYS A 56 1.24 -2.87 -10.32
C LYS A 56 0.12 -2.23 -9.50
N LEU A 57 0.33 -2.05 -8.21
CA LEU A 57 -0.61 -1.37 -7.31
C LEU A 57 -0.45 0.16 -7.33
N GLU A 58 0.44 0.71 -8.15
CA GLU A 58 0.71 2.15 -8.22
C GLU A 58 1.08 2.76 -6.85
N LEU A 59 1.77 1.98 -5.98
CA LEU A 59 2.11 2.44 -4.62
C LEU A 59 3.00 3.69 -4.64
N ASN A 60 3.81 3.86 -5.69
CA ASN A 60 4.59 5.07 -5.91
C ASN A 60 3.71 6.31 -6.13
N HIS A 61 2.52 6.16 -6.69
CA HIS A 61 1.58 7.26 -6.91
C HIS A 61 0.78 7.60 -5.65
N TYR A 62 0.36 6.59 -4.89
CA TYR A 62 -0.52 6.77 -3.73
C TYR A 62 0.20 6.83 -2.37
N GLY A 63 1.54 6.74 -2.36
CA GLY A 63 2.35 6.80 -1.14
C GLY A 63 2.30 5.52 -0.32
N GLY A 64 2.38 4.36 -0.96
CA GLY A 64 2.42 3.06 -0.29
C GLY A 64 3.82 2.72 0.25
N TYR A 65 3.86 1.65 1.07
CA TYR A 65 5.08 1.19 1.75
C TYR A 65 5.34 -0.28 1.46
N ILE A 66 6.61 -0.68 1.57
CA ILE A 66 7.01 -2.09 1.56
C ILE A 66 7.73 -2.40 2.87
N LEU A 67 7.27 -3.45 3.54
CA LEU A 67 7.98 -4.19 4.59
C LEU A 67 8.57 -5.45 3.97
N SER A 68 9.87 -5.47 3.69
CA SER A 68 10.56 -6.62 3.11
C SER A 68 11.39 -7.37 4.14
N TYR A 69 11.89 -8.55 3.78
CA TYR A 69 12.69 -9.40 4.66
C TYR A 69 12.00 -9.71 5.99
N ASN A 70 10.69 -10.00 5.98
CA ASN A 70 9.85 -10.21 7.17
C ASN A 70 9.82 -9.03 8.16
N GLY A 71 10.13 -7.81 7.67
CA GLY A 71 10.21 -6.61 8.48
C GLY A 71 11.65 -6.09 8.68
N GLY A 72 12.66 -6.74 8.09
CA GLY A 72 14.04 -6.26 8.16
C GLY A 72 14.25 -4.88 7.53
N GLN A 73 13.34 -4.45 6.64
CA GLN A 73 13.41 -3.14 5.99
C GLN A 73 12.02 -2.53 5.79
N ILE A 74 11.92 -1.20 5.90
CA ILE A 74 10.74 -0.41 5.52
C ILE A 74 11.15 0.64 4.51
N ILE A 75 10.50 0.65 3.35
CA ILE A 75 10.68 1.70 2.35
C ILE A 75 9.36 2.41 2.03
N ASN A 76 9.43 3.72 1.81
CA ASN A 76 8.38 4.48 1.16
C ASN A 76 8.55 4.35 -0.36
N VAL A 77 7.57 3.77 -1.05
CA VAL A 77 7.68 3.47 -2.48
C VAL A 77 7.62 4.74 -3.34
N GLN A 78 6.93 5.78 -2.87
CA GLN A 78 6.80 7.06 -3.58
C GLN A 78 8.10 7.85 -3.57
N THR A 79 8.78 7.92 -2.42
CA THR A 79 10.00 8.73 -2.27
C THR A 79 11.28 7.92 -2.45
N GLY A 80 11.21 6.59 -2.36
CA GLY A 80 12.37 5.71 -2.26
C GLY A 80 13.07 5.80 -0.90
N GLU A 81 12.49 6.50 0.08
CA GLU A 81 13.10 6.70 1.39
C GLU A 81 13.13 5.41 2.20
N LEU A 82 14.30 5.09 2.74
CA LEU A 82 14.52 4.02 3.70
C LEU A 82 14.11 4.50 5.10
N LEU A 83 12.96 4.05 5.57
CA LEU A 83 12.40 4.50 6.85
C LEU A 83 12.96 3.72 8.04
N PHE A 84 13.28 2.45 7.83
CA PHE A 84 13.81 1.55 8.85
C PHE A 84 14.60 0.43 8.18
N GLU A 85 15.64 -0.01 8.85
CA GLU A 85 16.42 -1.18 8.44
C GLU A 85 17.10 -1.79 9.65
N LYS A 86 17.10 -3.12 9.73
CA LYS A 86 18.07 -3.86 10.54
C LYS A 86 18.89 -4.78 9.66
N ARG A 87 20.17 -4.86 9.99
CA ARG A 87 21.14 -5.67 9.26
C ARG A 87 21.88 -6.59 10.22
N ILE A 88 22.37 -7.69 9.67
CA ILE A 88 23.27 -8.62 10.33
C ILE A 88 24.66 -7.98 10.30
N ASP A 89 25.35 -8.03 11.44
CA ASP A 89 26.76 -7.64 11.51
C ASP A 89 27.60 -8.60 10.63
N PRO A 90 28.36 -8.09 9.63
CA PRO A 90 29.21 -8.91 8.77
C PRO A 90 30.18 -9.84 9.51
N GLU A 91 30.54 -9.52 10.76
CA GLU A 91 31.39 -10.37 11.59
C GLU A 91 30.79 -11.77 11.86
N TRP A 92 29.47 -11.94 11.71
CA TRP A 92 28.82 -13.24 11.83
C TRP A 92 28.94 -14.11 10.58
N ILE A 93 29.22 -13.53 9.41
CA ILE A 93 29.21 -14.26 8.13
C ILE A 93 30.24 -15.41 8.11
N PRO A 94 31.50 -15.24 8.59
CA PRO A 94 32.44 -16.35 8.68
C PRO A 94 31.93 -17.53 9.51
N TYR A 95 31.19 -17.27 10.59
CA TYR A 95 30.59 -18.30 11.43
C TYR A 95 29.48 -19.06 10.69
N PHE A 96 28.62 -18.35 9.94
CA PHE A 96 27.59 -19.00 9.12
C PHE A 96 28.20 -19.85 8.02
N VAL A 97 29.21 -19.34 7.31
CA VAL A 97 29.95 -20.08 6.29
C VAL A 97 30.57 -21.34 6.87
N GLN A 98 31.15 -21.27 8.07
CA GLN A 98 31.71 -22.45 8.74
C GLN A 98 30.62 -23.51 9.00
N LYS A 99 29.43 -23.11 9.44
CA LYS A 99 28.31 -24.02 9.70
C LYS A 99 27.70 -24.57 8.42
N ALA A 100 27.56 -23.75 7.38
CA ALA A 100 27.11 -24.19 6.06
C ALA A 100 28.07 -25.26 5.49
N LYS A 101 29.37 -24.98 5.44
CA LYS A 101 30.40 -25.92 4.98
C LYS A 101 30.43 -27.23 5.76
N LYS A 102 30.29 -27.17 7.09
CA LYS A 102 30.29 -28.37 7.94
C LYS A 102 29.12 -29.32 7.61
N ASN A 103 27.98 -28.79 7.20
CA ASN A 103 26.78 -29.57 6.91
C ASN A 103 26.49 -29.69 5.40
N ASP A 104 27.41 -29.23 4.55
CA ASP A 104 27.27 -29.17 3.08
C ASP A 104 26.06 -28.35 2.56
N PHE A 105 25.61 -27.34 3.31
CA PHE A 105 24.53 -26.46 2.88
C PHE A 105 25.04 -25.41 1.87
N ALA A 106 24.18 -25.00 0.94
CA ALA A 106 24.40 -23.75 0.21
C ALA A 106 24.13 -22.58 1.16
N ILE A 107 24.90 -21.50 1.06
CA ILE A 107 24.66 -20.25 1.79
C ILE A 107 24.53 -19.08 0.82
N PHE A 108 23.54 -18.23 1.05
CA PHE A 108 23.33 -17.06 0.21
C PHE A 108 22.77 -15.85 0.98
N THR A 109 22.91 -14.68 0.37
CA THR A 109 22.30 -13.43 0.84
C THR A 109 21.88 -12.56 -0.36
N TYR A 110 21.15 -11.49 -0.08
CA TYR A 110 20.63 -10.58 -1.08
C TYR A 110 21.43 -9.28 -1.06
N HIS A 111 21.83 -8.82 -2.24
CA HIS A 111 22.44 -7.50 -2.40
C HIS A 111 21.91 -6.85 -3.66
N LYS A 112 21.26 -5.70 -3.51
CA LYS A 112 20.64 -4.97 -4.63
C LYS A 112 19.73 -5.90 -5.45
N ASP A 113 20.09 -6.17 -6.69
CA ASP A 113 19.36 -6.96 -7.67
C ASP A 113 19.88 -8.39 -7.87
N PHE A 114 20.83 -8.84 -7.04
CA PHE A 114 21.38 -10.19 -7.11
C PHE A 114 21.38 -10.94 -5.77
N ILE A 115 21.34 -12.26 -5.89
CA ILE A 115 21.64 -13.22 -4.84
C ILE A 115 23.12 -13.56 -4.95
N LEU A 116 23.86 -13.32 -3.87
CA LEU A 116 25.24 -13.75 -3.73
C LEU A 116 25.25 -15.12 -3.04
N THR A 117 26.02 -16.09 -3.54
CA THR A 117 26.01 -17.47 -3.02
C THR A 117 27.34 -18.18 -3.22
N ASP A 118 27.65 -19.17 -2.38
CA ASP A 118 28.79 -20.09 -2.59
C ASP A 118 28.48 -21.25 -3.54
N LYS A 119 27.19 -21.52 -3.81
CA LYS A 119 26.72 -22.59 -4.69
C LYS A 119 25.71 -22.05 -5.70
N PRO A 120 26.16 -21.41 -6.81
CA PRO A 120 25.26 -20.80 -7.80
C PRO A 120 24.36 -21.81 -8.53
N ASP A 121 24.79 -23.07 -8.65
CA ASP A 121 24.02 -24.14 -9.30
C ASP A 121 23.03 -24.84 -8.35
N ASN A 122 22.95 -24.41 -7.08
CA ASN A 122 22.00 -25.01 -6.14
C ASN A 122 20.55 -24.71 -6.56
N LYS A 123 19.74 -25.77 -6.69
CA LYS A 123 18.35 -25.68 -7.18
C LYS A 123 17.47 -24.71 -6.38
N TYR A 124 17.64 -24.64 -5.06
CA TYR A 124 16.85 -23.77 -4.19
C TYR A 124 17.27 -22.31 -4.32
N VAL A 125 18.57 -22.05 -4.50
CA VAL A 125 19.08 -20.70 -4.79
C VAL A 125 18.54 -20.20 -6.13
N ILE A 126 18.56 -21.05 -7.17
CA ILE A 126 17.99 -20.72 -8.48
C ILE A 126 16.47 -20.47 -8.38
N GLN A 127 15.74 -21.30 -7.63
CA GLN A 127 14.31 -21.13 -7.42
C GLN A 127 13.99 -19.79 -6.73
N GLU A 128 14.74 -19.45 -5.67
CA GLU A 128 14.59 -18.19 -4.95
C GLU A 128 14.91 -16.98 -5.84
N ALA A 129 15.97 -17.07 -6.65
CA ALA A 129 16.33 -16.05 -7.62
C ALA A 129 15.21 -15.83 -8.65
N ASN A 130 14.64 -16.92 -9.20
CA ASN A 130 13.56 -16.85 -10.17
C ASN A 130 12.27 -16.25 -9.57
N LEU A 131 11.91 -16.67 -8.35
CA LEU A 131 10.73 -16.17 -7.65
C LEU A 131 10.80 -14.64 -7.42
N ASN A 132 11.99 -14.15 -7.10
CA ASN A 132 12.24 -12.74 -6.80
C ASN A 132 12.80 -11.93 -7.97
N LYS A 133 12.96 -12.55 -9.15
CA LYS A 133 13.51 -11.95 -10.37
C LYS A 133 14.90 -11.33 -10.17
N MET A 134 15.79 -12.07 -9.50
CA MET A 134 17.15 -11.64 -9.16
C MET A 134 18.19 -12.43 -9.95
N GLN A 135 19.35 -11.82 -10.19
CA GLN A 135 20.50 -12.52 -10.75
C GLN A 135 21.17 -13.40 -9.70
N VAL A 136 21.79 -14.51 -10.12
CA VAL A 136 22.63 -15.34 -9.22
C VAL A 136 24.09 -15.03 -9.49
N VAL A 137 24.83 -14.67 -8.43
CA VAL A 137 26.27 -14.40 -8.45
C VAL A 137 26.96 -15.42 -7.54
N GLY A 138 27.70 -16.34 -8.14
CA GLY A 138 28.51 -17.32 -7.43
C GLY A 138 29.87 -16.74 -7.00
N VAL A 139 30.32 -17.09 -5.80
CA VAL A 139 31.64 -16.68 -5.27
C VAL A 139 32.35 -17.82 -4.57
N ASP A 140 33.67 -17.90 -4.75
CA ASP A 140 34.49 -18.93 -4.11
C ASP A 140 34.65 -18.70 -2.59
N ASN A 141 34.75 -17.43 -2.18
CA ASN A 141 34.84 -17.04 -0.78
C ASN A 141 33.69 -16.11 -0.38
N PHE A 142 32.58 -16.73 0.02
CA PHE A 142 31.37 -16.02 0.45
C PHE A 142 31.63 -15.02 1.60
N ALA A 143 32.46 -15.37 2.58
CA ALA A 143 32.71 -14.51 3.73
C ALA A 143 33.47 -13.23 3.37
N GLU A 144 34.39 -13.29 2.40
CA GLU A 144 35.09 -12.12 1.89
C GLU A 144 34.22 -11.29 0.93
N ALA A 145 33.37 -11.95 0.15
CA ALA A 145 32.51 -11.28 -0.81
C ALA A 145 31.33 -10.52 -0.16
N VAL A 146 30.91 -10.91 1.04
CA VAL A 146 29.93 -10.16 1.85
C VAL A 146 30.68 -9.08 2.63
N ASP A 147 31.08 -8.02 1.93
CA ASP A 147 31.73 -6.81 2.48
C ASP A 147 30.72 -5.73 2.91
N PHE A 148 29.45 -6.10 3.01
CA PHE A 148 28.32 -5.28 3.41
C PHE A 148 27.50 -5.98 4.48
N SER A 149 26.68 -5.22 5.22
CA SER A 149 25.77 -5.77 6.22
C SER A 149 24.45 -6.22 5.56
N PRO A 150 24.15 -7.53 5.47
CA PRO A 150 22.92 -7.99 4.82
C PRO A 150 21.70 -7.90 5.76
N CYS A 151 20.49 -7.73 5.21
CA CYS A 151 19.26 -7.80 6.03
C CYS A 151 18.94 -9.23 6.47
N LYS A 152 19.45 -10.24 5.75
CA LYS A 152 19.11 -11.64 5.92
C LYS A 152 20.20 -12.54 5.33
N CYS A 153 20.44 -13.69 5.95
CA CYS A 153 21.27 -14.75 5.39
C CYS A 153 20.47 -16.06 5.37
N MET A 154 20.67 -16.86 4.34
CA MET A 154 19.89 -18.07 4.06
C MET A 154 20.82 -19.26 3.89
N LEU A 155 20.42 -20.40 4.45
CA LEU A 155 21.05 -21.69 4.20
C LEU A 155 20.03 -22.62 3.54
N ALA A 156 20.48 -23.37 2.53
CA ALA A 156 19.62 -24.25 1.75
C ALA A 156 20.17 -25.66 1.64
N SER A 157 19.30 -26.66 1.84
CA SER A 157 19.65 -28.07 1.75
C SER A 157 18.42 -28.97 1.54
N ASP A 158 18.65 -30.15 0.95
CA ASP A 158 17.70 -31.26 0.94
C ASP A 158 17.66 -32.02 2.29
N ASP A 159 18.68 -31.84 3.13
CA ASP A 159 18.78 -32.48 4.45
C ASP A 159 18.00 -31.70 5.50
N GLU A 160 16.68 -31.96 5.56
CA GLU A 160 15.77 -31.32 6.50
C GLU A 160 16.16 -31.57 7.97
N GLU A 161 16.58 -32.79 8.31
CA GLU A 161 16.97 -33.12 9.69
C GLU A 161 18.19 -32.32 10.14
N ALA A 162 19.17 -32.15 9.27
CA ALA A 162 20.34 -31.32 9.57
C ALA A 162 19.99 -29.84 9.68
N LEU A 163 19.05 -29.33 8.86
CA LEU A 163 18.54 -27.96 8.99
C LEU A 163 17.81 -27.76 10.33
N VAL A 164 16.95 -28.69 10.73
CA VAL A 164 16.26 -28.68 12.04
C VAL A 164 17.27 -28.75 13.19
N GLY A 165 18.30 -29.58 13.06
CA GLY A 165 19.38 -29.67 14.04
C GLY A 165 20.12 -28.35 14.21
N LEU A 166 20.45 -27.69 13.08
CA LEU A 166 21.13 -26.39 13.09
C LEU A 166 20.23 -25.27 13.60
N GLU A 167 18.95 -25.25 13.23
CA GLU A 167 17.94 -24.32 13.75
C GLU A 167 17.89 -24.37 15.28
N ASN A 168 17.74 -25.57 15.85
CA ASN A 168 17.69 -25.76 17.31
C ASN A 168 18.99 -25.35 18.01
N HIS A 169 20.13 -25.57 17.37
CA HIS A 169 21.42 -25.11 17.89
C HIS A 169 21.53 -23.58 17.86
N TRP A 170 21.12 -22.95 16.77
CA TRP A 170 21.18 -21.49 16.58
C TRP A 170 20.18 -20.74 17.43
N LYS A 171 18.97 -21.27 17.63
CA LYS A 171 18.00 -20.76 18.60
C LYS A 171 18.59 -20.56 20.00
N LYS A 172 19.58 -21.37 20.39
CA LYS A 172 20.29 -21.23 21.68
C LYS A 172 21.55 -20.39 21.58
N ARG A 173 22.29 -20.51 20.47
CA ARG A 173 23.61 -19.88 20.31
C ARG A 173 23.54 -18.41 19.92
N LEU A 174 22.51 -18.04 19.16
CA LEU A 174 22.30 -16.70 18.64
C LEU A 174 21.28 -15.89 19.46
N ASP A 175 20.69 -16.52 20.49
CA ASP A 175 19.70 -15.90 21.36
C ASP A 175 20.18 -14.55 21.92
N GLY A 176 19.32 -13.54 21.86
CA GLY A 176 19.67 -12.17 22.24
C GLY A 176 20.44 -11.37 21.18
N VAL A 177 20.74 -11.94 20.00
CA VAL A 177 21.53 -11.27 18.95
C VAL A 177 20.90 -11.43 17.56
N LEU A 178 20.56 -12.65 17.15
CA LEU A 178 19.94 -12.95 15.85
C LEU A 178 18.86 -14.04 16.03
N ASP A 179 17.84 -13.97 15.18
CA ASP A 179 16.80 -15.00 15.13
C ASP A 179 17.09 -15.98 13.98
N ALA A 180 16.87 -17.27 14.24
CA ALA A 180 17.02 -18.33 13.25
C ALA A 180 15.79 -19.24 13.25
N PHE A 181 15.19 -19.40 12.07
CA PHE A 181 13.98 -20.19 11.87
C PHE A 181 13.90 -20.70 10.43
N ARG A 182 13.14 -21.77 10.21
CA ARG A 182 12.86 -22.27 8.86
C ARG A 182 11.61 -21.61 8.29
N SER A 183 11.70 -21.15 7.05
CA SER A 183 10.54 -20.66 6.27
C SER A 183 9.96 -21.74 5.36
N GLU A 184 10.81 -22.65 4.90
CA GLU A 184 10.48 -23.81 4.07
C GLU A 184 11.25 -25.03 4.61
N PRO A 185 10.83 -26.27 4.31
CA PRO A 185 11.53 -27.47 4.76
C PRO A 185 13.04 -27.48 4.41
N TYR A 186 13.39 -26.82 3.29
CA TYR A 186 14.72 -26.73 2.71
C TYR A 186 15.43 -25.39 2.96
N PHE A 187 14.82 -24.44 3.68
CA PHE A 187 15.45 -23.14 4.00
C PHE A 187 15.56 -22.92 5.50
N LEU A 188 16.76 -22.54 5.95
CA LEU A 188 17.00 -21.97 7.26
C LEU A 188 17.40 -20.51 7.10
N GLU A 189 16.62 -19.62 7.70
CA GLU A 189 16.82 -18.18 7.65
C GLU A 189 17.53 -17.71 8.91
N VAL A 190 18.40 -16.72 8.76
CA VAL A 190 18.98 -15.95 9.86
C VAL A 190 18.71 -14.48 9.61
N VAL A 191 18.11 -13.81 10.60
CA VAL A 191 17.74 -12.40 10.55
C VAL A 191 18.15 -11.70 11.85
N PRO A 192 18.25 -10.35 11.84
CA PRO A 192 18.44 -9.58 13.07
C PRO A 192 17.34 -9.86 14.10
N GLN A 193 17.67 -9.84 15.39
CA GLN A 193 16.69 -10.10 16.43
C GLN A 193 15.53 -9.09 16.42
N PHE A 194 14.33 -9.56 16.81
CA PHE A 194 13.10 -8.77 16.92
C PHE A 194 12.60 -8.24 15.57
N ILE A 195 12.93 -8.95 14.50
CA ILE A 195 12.38 -8.70 13.16
C ILE A 195 11.22 -9.65 12.93
N ASP A 196 10.02 -9.09 13.04
CA ASP A 196 8.79 -9.67 12.52
C ASP A 196 7.90 -8.57 11.92
N LYS A 197 6.88 -8.99 11.17
CA LYS A 197 5.97 -8.08 10.45
C LYS A 197 5.22 -7.14 11.39
N GLY A 198 4.77 -7.62 12.55
CA GLY A 198 4.04 -6.83 13.55
C GLY A 198 4.90 -5.78 14.24
N ASN A 199 6.06 -6.16 14.77
CA ASN A 199 7.00 -5.22 15.40
C ASN A 199 7.42 -4.11 14.42
N THR A 200 7.70 -4.49 13.18
CA THR A 200 8.10 -3.54 12.13
C THR A 200 6.93 -2.65 11.69
N LEU A 201 5.71 -3.20 11.61
CA LEU A 201 4.50 -2.42 11.38
C LEU A 201 4.30 -1.37 12.49
N GLY A 202 4.58 -1.70 13.75
CA GLY A 202 4.56 -0.73 14.86
C GLY A 202 5.53 0.43 14.67
N VAL A 203 6.72 0.18 14.09
CA VAL A 203 7.67 1.24 13.73
C VAL A 203 7.11 2.16 12.65
N LEU A 204 6.49 1.60 11.60
CA LEU A 204 5.85 2.37 10.54
C LEU A 204 4.69 3.21 11.09
N MET A 205 3.82 2.60 11.90
CA MET A 205 2.69 3.27 12.54
C MET A 205 3.13 4.48 13.37
N THR A 206 4.21 4.33 14.14
CA THR A 206 4.81 5.42 14.93
C THR A 206 5.26 6.57 14.02
N LYS A 207 5.95 6.26 12.92
CA LYS A 207 6.41 7.27 11.95
C LYS A 207 5.25 7.99 11.26
N LEU A 208 4.15 7.29 11.01
CA LEU A 208 2.96 7.84 10.35
C LEU A 208 1.95 8.45 11.32
N SER A 209 2.18 8.37 12.63
CA SER A 209 1.20 8.76 13.66
C SER A 209 -0.17 8.09 13.45
N VAL A 210 -0.16 6.79 13.15
CA VAL A 210 -1.37 5.97 12.94
C VAL A 210 -1.57 5.04 14.13
N LEU A 211 -2.79 4.99 14.65
CA LEU A 211 -3.14 4.14 15.79
C LEU A 211 -3.56 2.73 15.33
N PRO A 212 -3.41 1.68 16.17
CA PRO A 212 -3.82 0.31 15.85
C PRO A 212 -5.24 0.22 15.29
N GLU A 213 -6.22 0.89 15.89
CA GLU A 213 -7.62 0.92 15.47
C GLU A 213 -7.86 1.47 14.05
N GLU A 214 -6.87 2.18 13.50
CA GLU A 214 -6.89 2.73 12.14
C GLU A 214 -6.22 1.80 11.12
N VAL A 215 -5.81 0.59 11.52
CA VAL A 215 -5.09 -0.39 10.69
C VAL A 215 -5.96 -1.62 10.43
N ILE A 216 -5.99 -2.04 9.17
CA ILE A 216 -6.45 -3.37 8.76
C ILE A 216 -5.22 -4.17 8.31
N ALA A 217 -5.07 -5.40 8.79
CA ALA A 217 -4.05 -6.32 8.32
C ALA A 217 -4.70 -7.60 7.76
N ILE A 218 -4.18 -8.09 6.64
CA ILE A 218 -4.63 -9.34 6.00
C ILE A 218 -3.42 -10.24 5.77
N GLY A 219 -3.54 -11.50 6.16
CA GLY A 219 -2.47 -12.49 6.08
C GLY A 219 -2.98 -13.92 6.18
N ASP A 220 -2.11 -14.90 5.93
CA ASP A 220 -2.45 -16.31 5.97
C ASP A 220 -1.45 -17.18 6.74
N GLY A 221 -0.21 -16.74 6.87
CA GLY A 221 0.86 -17.50 7.49
C GLY A 221 1.05 -17.21 8.97
N VAL A 222 1.78 -18.09 9.66
CA VAL A 222 2.18 -17.90 11.07
C VAL A 222 3.01 -16.63 11.26
N CYS A 223 3.80 -16.25 10.25
CA CYS A 223 4.57 -15.00 10.26
C CYS A 223 3.70 -13.73 10.24
N ASP A 224 2.40 -13.85 9.94
CA ASP A 224 1.46 -12.73 9.89
C ASP A 224 0.74 -12.51 11.22
N VAL A 225 0.74 -13.50 12.12
CA VAL A 225 -0.04 -13.45 13.37
C VAL A 225 0.22 -12.19 14.17
N THR A 226 1.49 -11.74 14.29
CA THR A 226 1.82 -10.54 15.05
C THR A 226 1.27 -9.27 14.41
N MET A 227 1.29 -9.13 13.07
CA MET A 227 0.68 -7.97 12.41
C MET A 227 -0.84 -8.03 12.43
N LEU A 228 -1.43 -9.22 12.35
CA LEU A 228 -2.87 -9.44 12.44
C LEU A 228 -3.42 -9.06 13.82
N GLN A 229 -2.71 -9.42 14.89
CA GLN A 229 -3.09 -9.08 16.26
C GLN A 229 -2.83 -7.60 16.61
N LEU A 230 -1.81 -6.99 16.00
CA LEU A 230 -1.51 -5.57 16.19
C LEU A 230 -2.56 -4.68 15.54
N ALA A 231 -3.10 -5.06 14.38
CA ALA A 231 -4.09 -4.28 13.67
C ALA A 231 -5.43 -4.23 14.41
N GLY A 232 -6.10 -3.09 14.37
CA GLY A 232 -7.46 -2.94 14.91
C GLY A 232 -8.46 -3.87 14.24
N VAL A 233 -8.18 -4.29 13.01
CA VAL A 233 -8.87 -5.39 12.34
C VAL A 233 -7.85 -6.30 11.65
N GLY A 234 -7.51 -7.41 12.29
CA GLY A 234 -6.83 -8.54 11.65
C GLY A 234 -7.81 -9.44 10.89
N ILE A 235 -7.45 -9.84 9.68
CA ILE A 235 -8.25 -10.73 8.82
C ILE A 235 -7.37 -11.88 8.33
N ALA A 236 -7.73 -13.11 8.68
CA ALA A 236 -7.07 -14.30 8.15
C ALA A 236 -7.70 -14.75 6.83
N MET A 237 -6.87 -15.16 5.87
CA MET A 237 -7.34 -15.72 4.60
C MET A 237 -8.01 -17.09 4.77
N GLY A 238 -8.86 -17.47 3.83
CA GLY A 238 -9.55 -18.76 3.83
C GLY A 238 -8.59 -19.96 3.76
N ASN A 239 -7.44 -19.79 3.10
CA ASN A 239 -6.37 -20.79 2.98
C ASN A 239 -5.41 -20.79 4.18
N ALA A 240 -5.58 -19.90 5.15
CA ALA A 240 -4.75 -19.87 6.36
C ALA A 240 -4.96 -21.13 7.22
N GLU A 241 -3.93 -21.51 7.97
CA GLU A 241 -4.04 -22.57 8.97
C GLU A 241 -5.05 -22.20 10.08
N ASP A 242 -5.64 -23.21 10.73
CA ASP A 242 -6.59 -22.99 11.83
C ASP A 242 -5.94 -22.28 13.03
N SER A 243 -4.64 -22.48 13.23
CA SER A 243 -3.82 -21.79 14.23
C SER A 243 -3.82 -20.26 14.00
N VAL A 244 -3.70 -19.82 12.75
CA VAL A 244 -3.72 -18.41 12.35
C VAL A 244 -5.13 -17.84 12.42
N LYS A 245 -6.13 -18.57 11.93
CA LYS A 245 -7.55 -18.17 12.01
C LYS A 245 -8.02 -17.98 13.44
N ALA A 246 -7.52 -18.78 14.39
CA ALA A 246 -7.84 -18.66 15.81
C ALA A 246 -7.28 -17.38 16.47
N CYS A 247 -6.32 -16.70 15.83
CA CYS A 247 -5.71 -15.46 16.34
C CYS A 247 -6.45 -14.18 15.92
N VAL A 248 -7.50 -14.28 15.10
CA VAL A 248 -8.25 -13.15 14.57
C VAL A 248 -9.76 -13.34 14.71
N ASP A 249 -10.49 -12.23 14.80
CA ASP A 249 -11.95 -12.27 14.87
C ASP A 249 -12.63 -12.39 13.50
N LYS A 250 -11.89 -12.15 12.41
CA LYS A 250 -12.43 -12.12 11.05
C LYS A 250 -11.63 -13.01 10.11
N THR A 251 -12.36 -13.74 9.27
CA THR A 251 -11.81 -14.51 8.17
C THR A 251 -12.41 -14.06 6.85
N THR A 252 -11.67 -14.26 5.76
CA THR A 252 -12.15 -14.02 4.38
C THR A 252 -12.01 -15.29 3.53
N LEU A 253 -12.29 -15.19 2.23
CA LEU A 253 -12.13 -16.29 1.28
C LEU A 253 -10.64 -16.62 1.05
N THR A 254 -10.38 -17.68 0.31
CA THR A 254 -9.00 -18.02 -0.10
C THR A 254 -8.41 -16.97 -1.05
N ASN A 255 -7.10 -16.98 -1.23
CA ASN A 255 -6.42 -16.16 -2.24
C ASN A 255 -6.92 -16.43 -3.68
N GLU A 256 -7.24 -17.70 -4.01
CA GLU A 256 -7.83 -18.08 -5.31
C GLU A 256 -9.24 -17.53 -5.52
N GLU A 257 -9.98 -17.33 -4.42
CA GLU A 257 -11.34 -16.80 -4.41
C GLU A 257 -11.39 -15.29 -4.16
N GLU A 258 -10.26 -14.60 -4.38
CA GLU A 258 -10.15 -13.14 -4.24
C GLU A 258 -10.46 -12.63 -2.83
N GLY A 259 -10.01 -13.37 -1.81
CA GLY A 259 -10.26 -13.09 -0.40
C GLY A 259 -9.88 -11.67 0.04
N VAL A 260 -8.80 -11.10 -0.49
CA VAL A 260 -8.40 -9.71 -0.23
C VAL A 260 -9.44 -8.72 -0.77
N ALA A 261 -9.93 -8.91 -2.00
CA ALA A 261 -10.97 -8.05 -2.57
C ALA A 261 -12.24 -8.07 -1.71
N VAL A 262 -12.69 -9.27 -1.32
CA VAL A 262 -13.88 -9.45 -0.47
C VAL A 262 -13.70 -8.82 0.92
N ALA A 263 -12.53 -9.00 1.52
CA ALA A 263 -12.22 -8.41 2.83
C ALA A 263 -12.25 -6.88 2.77
N VAL A 264 -11.59 -6.29 1.77
CA VAL A 264 -11.54 -4.86 1.55
C VAL A 264 -12.92 -4.28 1.25
N GLU A 265 -13.68 -4.95 0.37
CA GLU A 265 -15.04 -4.53 0.01
C GLU A 265 -15.95 -4.49 1.25
N ARG A 266 -15.83 -5.45 2.16
CA ARG A 266 -16.64 -5.52 3.39
C ARG A 266 -16.15 -4.59 4.48
N ALA A 267 -14.85 -4.55 4.74
CA ALA A 267 -14.28 -3.84 5.89
C ALA A 267 -14.10 -2.35 5.63
N ILE A 268 -13.79 -1.96 4.40
CA ILE A 268 -13.53 -0.56 4.03
C ILE A 268 -14.66 -0.04 3.17
N LEU A 269 -15.01 -0.72 2.06
CA LEU A 269 -15.90 -0.14 1.07
C LEU A 269 -17.40 -0.18 1.44
N ALA A 270 -17.80 -1.10 2.34
CA ALA A 270 -19.19 -1.24 2.80
C ALA A 270 -19.47 -0.49 4.13
N GLU A 271 -18.45 -0.23 4.96
CA GLU A 271 -18.60 0.51 6.23
C GLU A 271 -18.60 2.04 6.05
N ILE A 272 -18.39 2.56 4.84
CA ILE A 272 -18.34 4.01 4.62
C ILE A 272 -19.70 4.65 4.89
N ARG A 273 -19.77 5.34 6.02
CA ARG A 273 -20.70 6.45 6.17
C ARG A 273 -20.14 7.63 5.38
N PRO A 274 -20.94 8.28 4.53
CA PRO A 274 -20.45 9.30 3.61
C PRO A 274 -19.61 10.42 4.27
N THR A 275 -19.85 10.71 5.55
CA THR A 275 -19.15 11.69 6.39
C THR A 275 -17.69 11.36 6.76
N GLU A 276 -17.12 10.24 6.30
CA GLU A 276 -15.79 9.77 6.70
C GLU A 276 -14.69 9.84 5.62
N VAL A 277 -14.92 10.45 4.46
CA VAL A 277 -13.85 10.60 3.42
C VAL A 277 -12.66 11.40 3.98
N PRO A 278 -11.39 10.95 3.84
CA PRO A 278 -10.22 11.62 4.44
C PRO A 278 -9.80 12.84 3.60
N LEU A 279 -10.56 13.92 3.73
CA LEU A 279 -10.40 15.13 2.91
C LEU A 279 -8.99 15.72 3.00
N ASP A 280 -8.37 15.73 4.18
CA ASP A 280 -7.01 16.24 4.37
C ASP A 280 -5.99 15.50 3.48
N GLN A 281 -6.12 14.19 3.37
CA GLN A 281 -5.22 13.36 2.58
C GLN A 281 -5.46 13.51 1.08
N LEU A 282 -6.73 13.64 0.66
CA LEU A 282 -7.09 13.99 -0.71
C LEU A 282 -6.53 15.37 -1.10
N ASN A 283 -6.66 16.35 -0.22
CA ASN A 283 -6.14 17.70 -0.41
C ASN A 283 -4.60 17.72 -0.48
N MET A 284 -3.91 16.93 0.36
CA MET A 284 -2.45 16.81 0.28
C MET A 284 -1.98 16.21 -1.05
N ARG A 285 -2.64 15.16 -1.55
CA ARG A 285 -2.29 14.53 -2.83
C ARG A 285 -2.56 15.44 -4.03
N ALA A 286 -3.62 16.23 -3.97
CA ALA A 286 -3.99 17.16 -5.01
C ALA A 286 -3.03 18.38 -5.13
N ARG A 287 -2.10 18.56 -4.19
CA ARG A 287 -1.18 19.71 -4.13
C ARG A 287 -0.40 19.96 -5.42
N HIS A 288 -0.02 18.91 -6.15
CA HIS A 288 0.75 19.01 -7.39
C HIS A 288 -0.09 18.81 -8.67
N ALA A 289 -1.42 18.86 -8.55
CA ALA A 289 -2.36 18.81 -9.67
C ALA A 289 -3.02 20.18 -9.91
N LEU A 290 -3.85 20.29 -10.94
CA LEU A 290 -4.62 21.51 -11.25
C LEU A 290 -5.36 22.04 -10.01
N MET A 291 -5.95 21.15 -9.22
CA MET A 291 -6.69 21.48 -7.99
C MET A 291 -5.82 22.22 -6.98
N GLY A 292 -4.63 21.67 -6.66
CA GLY A 292 -3.67 22.31 -5.76
C GLY A 292 -3.13 23.63 -6.30
N ASN A 293 -2.87 23.70 -7.62
CA ASN A 293 -2.42 24.93 -8.29
C ASN A 293 -3.46 26.05 -8.21
N LEU A 294 -4.76 25.72 -8.21
CA LEU A 294 -5.85 26.68 -8.02
C LEU A 294 -6.21 26.92 -6.54
N GLY A 295 -5.57 26.21 -5.60
CA GLY A 295 -5.88 26.30 -4.17
C GLY A 295 -7.21 25.67 -3.79
N ILE A 296 -7.74 24.73 -4.58
CA ILE A 296 -8.98 24.04 -4.29
C ILE A 296 -8.78 23.08 -3.11
N GLN A 297 -9.68 23.12 -2.13
CA GLN A 297 -9.67 22.23 -0.97
C GLN A 297 -11.06 21.65 -0.72
N TYR A 298 -11.18 20.31 -0.69
CA TYR A 298 -12.40 19.65 -0.25
C TYR A 298 -12.65 19.93 1.23
N THR A 299 -13.89 20.27 1.57
CA THR A 299 -14.32 20.60 2.93
C THR A 299 -15.44 19.70 3.44
N TYR A 300 -16.16 19.04 2.54
CA TYR A 300 -17.19 18.06 2.88
C TYR A 300 -17.37 17.06 1.74
N ALA A 301 -17.69 15.81 2.05
CA ALA A 301 -18.10 14.83 1.05
C ALA A 301 -19.13 13.87 1.63
N SER A 302 -20.10 13.49 0.80
CA SER A 302 -21.07 12.43 1.00
C SER A 302 -21.52 11.84 -0.35
N GLU A 303 -22.37 10.81 -0.33
CA GLU A 303 -22.91 10.20 -1.55
C GLU A 303 -23.78 11.16 -2.38
N ASP A 304 -24.44 12.10 -1.71
CA ASP A 304 -25.39 13.03 -2.29
C ASP A 304 -24.86 14.46 -2.40
N ARG A 305 -23.79 14.80 -1.66
CA ARG A 305 -23.26 16.16 -1.58
C ARG A 305 -21.74 16.20 -1.43
N VAL A 306 -21.07 17.05 -2.19
CA VAL A 306 -19.63 17.32 -2.03
C VAL A 306 -19.40 18.82 -1.98
N GLU A 307 -18.51 19.28 -1.09
CA GLU A 307 -18.11 20.68 -1.02
C GLU A 307 -16.61 20.86 -1.10
N ALA A 308 -16.22 21.96 -1.73
CA ALA A 308 -14.85 22.42 -1.77
C ALA A 308 -14.81 23.95 -1.73
N THR A 309 -13.68 24.49 -1.29
CA THR A 309 -13.40 25.92 -1.33
C THR A 309 -12.27 26.22 -2.31
N MET A 310 -12.23 27.45 -2.81
CA MET A 310 -11.17 27.95 -3.66
C MET A 310 -10.94 29.45 -3.40
N PRO A 311 -9.72 29.90 -3.15
CA PRO A 311 -9.43 31.31 -2.94
C PRO A 311 -9.57 32.10 -4.24
N VAL A 312 -9.97 33.37 -4.15
CA VAL A 312 -9.91 34.33 -5.25
C VAL A 312 -8.63 35.16 -5.09
N ASP A 313 -7.56 34.74 -5.75
CA ASP A 313 -6.26 35.39 -5.71
C ASP A 313 -5.60 35.39 -7.10
N GLU A 314 -4.33 35.77 -7.17
CA GLU A 314 -3.51 35.79 -8.39
C GLU A 314 -3.58 34.54 -9.27
N ARG A 315 -3.93 33.37 -8.70
CA ARG A 315 -4.02 32.08 -9.41
C ARG A 315 -5.37 31.89 -10.10
N THR A 316 -6.43 32.48 -9.56
CA THR A 316 -7.82 32.18 -9.93
C THR A 316 -8.58 33.39 -10.45
N ARG A 317 -8.02 34.60 -10.34
CA ARG A 317 -8.63 35.84 -10.84
C ARG A 317 -8.29 36.13 -12.30
N GLN A 318 -9.19 36.80 -12.99
CA GLN A 318 -8.88 37.51 -14.23
C GLN A 318 -8.16 38.84 -13.94
N PRO A 319 -7.52 39.50 -14.94
CA PRO A 319 -6.73 40.73 -14.74
C PRO A 319 -7.45 41.86 -13.99
N PHE A 320 -8.79 41.90 -14.05
CA PHE A 320 -9.63 42.89 -13.38
C PHE A 320 -9.94 42.59 -11.90
N GLY A 321 -9.28 41.60 -11.28
CA GLY A 321 -9.46 41.29 -9.85
C GLY A 321 -10.76 40.54 -9.52
N ILE A 322 -11.38 39.90 -10.52
CA ILE A 322 -12.62 39.12 -10.39
C ILE A 322 -12.30 37.64 -10.59
N LEU A 323 -13.02 36.74 -9.94
CA LEU A 323 -12.88 35.30 -10.16
C LEU A 323 -13.04 34.93 -11.64
N HIS A 324 -12.10 34.15 -12.16
CA HIS A 324 -12.10 33.68 -13.55
C HIS A 324 -13.14 32.56 -13.73
N GLY A 325 -14.02 32.70 -14.74
CA GLY A 325 -15.08 31.72 -15.00
C GLY A 325 -14.56 30.29 -15.21
N GLY A 326 -13.43 30.13 -15.91
CA GLY A 326 -12.78 28.83 -16.07
C GLY A 326 -12.23 28.23 -14.77
N ALA A 327 -11.81 29.04 -13.80
CA ALA A 327 -11.41 28.52 -12.49
C ALA A 327 -12.64 28.02 -11.71
N THR A 328 -13.76 28.72 -11.84
CA THR A 328 -15.06 28.27 -11.31
C THR A 328 -15.51 26.94 -11.93
N LEU A 329 -15.33 26.74 -13.24
CA LEU A 329 -15.64 25.47 -13.89
C LEU A 329 -14.71 24.34 -13.40
N ALA A 330 -13.41 24.61 -13.25
CA ALA A 330 -12.47 23.64 -12.70
C ALA A 330 -12.82 23.23 -11.26
N LEU A 331 -13.26 24.17 -10.42
CA LEU A 331 -13.79 23.89 -9.08
C LEU A 331 -15.03 22.99 -9.15
N ALA A 332 -15.96 23.27 -10.07
CA ALA A 332 -17.17 22.46 -10.24
C ALA A 332 -16.87 21.04 -10.73
N GLU A 333 -15.99 20.88 -11.71
CA GLU A 333 -15.54 19.56 -12.19
C GLU A 333 -14.85 18.77 -11.08
N THR A 334 -14.03 19.44 -10.28
CA THR A 334 -13.33 18.85 -9.12
C THR A 334 -14.33 18.27 -8.09
N VAL A 335 -15.37 19.03 -7.76
CA VAL A 335 -16.43 18.64 -6.82
C VAL A 335 -17.25 17.46 -7.36
N ALA A 336 -17.74 17.58 -8.59
CA ALA A 336 -18.55 16.55 -9.22
C ALA A 336 -17.76 15.25 -9.49
N GLY A 337 -16.47 15.37 -9.84
CA GLY A 337 -15.57 14.25 -10.04
C GLY A 337 -15.44 13.40 -8.78
N LEU A 338 -15.14 14.02 -7.63
CA LEU A 338 -15.09 13.31 -6.34
C LEU A 338 -16.43 12.68 -5.99
N GLY A 339 -17.53 13.42 -6.14
CA GLY A 339 -18.86 12.89 -5.88
C GLY A 339 -19.15 11.63 -6.71
N SER A 340 -18.83 11.65 -8.00
CA SER A 340 -18.96 10.47 -8.86
C SER A 340 -18.03 9.33 -8.47
N MET A 341 -16.79 9.61 -8.04
CA MET A 341 -15.85 8.58 -7.60
C MET A 341 -16.32 7.86 -6.34
N ILE A 342 -16.91 8.58 -5.38
CA ILE A 342 -17.51 8.00 -4.17
C ILE A 342 -18.59 6.97 -4.55
N LEU A 343 -19.41 7.30 -5.55
CA LEU A 343 -20.52 6.47 -6.00
C LEU A 343 -20.14 5.33 -6.95
N ALA A 344 -18.98 5.42 -7.62
CA ALA A 344 -18.52 4.45 -8.61
C ALA A 344 -18.18 3.10 -7.95
N LYS A 345 -18.40 2.01 -8.66
CA LYS A 345 -17.97 0.68 -8.21
C LYS A 345 -16.45 0.52 -8.30
N PRO A 346 -15.84 -0.45 -7.59
CA PRO A 346 -14.39 -0.68 -7.62
C PRO A 346 -13.82 -0.87 -9.04
N ASP A 347 -14.58 -1.49 -9.93
CA ASP A 347 -14.19 -1.78 -11.32
C ASP A 347 -14.62 -0.68 -12.32
N GLU A 348 -15.08 0.47 -11.82
CA GLU A 348 -15.52 1.60 -12.62
C GLU A 348 -14.53 2.77 -12.50
N ILE A 349 -14.35 3.51 -13.60
CA ILE A 349 -13.59 4.75 -13.68
C ILE A 349 -14.53 5.91 -14.03
N VAL A 350 -14.22 7.07 -13.50
CA VAL A 350 -15.00 8.30 -13.70
C VAL A 350 -14.24 9.23 -14.62
N VAL A 351 -14.90 9.69 -15.68
CA VAL A 351 -14.31 10.63 -16.64
C VAL A 351 -15.26 11.80 -16.85
N GLY A 352 -14.75 13.03 -16.72
CA GLY A 352 -15.51 14.23 -17.07
C GLY A 352 -15.89 14.22 -18.55
N MET A 353 -17.19 14.34 -18.84
CA MET A 353 -17.71 14.32 -20.21
C MET A 353 -18.14 15.71 -20.67
N GLN A 354 -18.80 16.46 -19.79
CA GLN A 354 -19.32 17.78 -20.11
C GLN A 354 -19.43 18.64 -18.85
N VAL A 355 -19.04 19.91 -18.97
CA VAL A 355 -19.29 20.94 -17.97
C VAL A 355 -20.01 22.12 -18.64
N SER A 356 -21.07 22.64 -18.01
CA SER A 356 -21.81 23.81 -18.48
C SER A 356 -22.25 24.66 -17.30
N GLY A 357 -21.84 25.93 -17.27
CA GLY A 357 -22.07 26.82 -16.12
C GLY A 357 -22.68 28.16 -16.51
N ASN A 358 -23.55 28.67 -15.64
CA ASN A 358 -24.09 30.02 -15.72
C ASN A 358 -23.49 30.88 -14.61
N HIS A 359 -22.76 31.93 -14.97
CA HIS A 359 -22.20 32.90 -14.02
C HIS A 359 -23.23 34.02 -13.77
N MET A 360 -23.69 34.13 -12.53
CA MET A 360 -24.76 35.05 -12.13
C MET A 360 -24.26 36.27 -11.36
N SER A 361 -23.15 36.14 -10.64
CA SER A 361 -22.53 37.25 -9.94
C SER A 361 -21.02 37.08 -9.84
N SER A 362 -20.34 38.09 -9.29
CA SER A 362 -18.89 38.15 -9.20
C SER A 362 -18.42 37.90 -7.77
N ALA A 363 -17.30 37.18 -7.65
CA ALA A 363 -16.45 37.14 -6.46
C ALA A 363 -15.15 37.90 -6.78
N HIS A 364 -14.59 38.57 -5.78
CA HIS A 364 -13.46 39.49 -5.96
C HIS A 364 -12.22 38.99 -5.24
N GLU A 365 -11.06 39.46 -5.69
CA GLU A 365 -9.77 39.18 -5.06
C GLU A 365 -9.83 39.43 -3.53
N GLY A 366 -9.29 38.47 -2.77
CA GLY A 366 -9.36 38.43 -1.31
C GLY A 366 -10.54 37.64 -0.75
N ASP A 367 -11.52 37.25 -1.57
CA ASP A 367 -12.62 36.36 -1.18
C ASP A 367 -12.19 34.87 -1.25
N THR A 368 -12.98 33.98 -0.64
CA THR A 368 -12.90 32.53 -0.82
C THR A 368 -14.27 32.01 -1.22
N VAL A 369 -14.35 31.40 -2.40
CA VAL A 369 -15.60 30.83 -2.89
C VAL A 369 -15.79 29.41 -2.40
N ARG A 370 -17.04 29.04 -2.13
CA ARG A 370 -17.45 27.71 -1.68
C ARG A 370 -18.36 27.08 -2.73
N ALA A 371 -17.97 25.93 -3.25
CA ALA A 371 -18.77 25.12 -4.16
C ALA A 371 -19.53 24.04 -3.38
N VAL A 372 -20.81 23.87 -3.72
CA VAL A 372 -21.71 22.85 -3.18
C VAL A 372 -22.25 22.04 -4.35
N GLY A 373 -21.72 20.83 -4.52
CA GLY A 373 -22.18 19.86 -5.50
C GLY A 373 -23.25 18.95 -4.91
N THR A 374 -24.35 18.76 -5.63
CA THR A 374 -25.38 17.76 -5.31
C THR A 374 -25.67 16.88 -6.52
N ILE A 375 -25.92 15.59 -6.28
CA ILE A 375 -26.23 14.67 -7.38
C ILE A 375 -27.67 14.88 -7.87
N ILE A 376 -27.82 15.03 -9.19
CA ILE A 376 -29.11 15.16 -9.87
C ILE A 376 -29.54 13.84 -10.49
N HIS A 377 -28.59 13.08 -11.02
CA HIS A 377 -28.86 11.78 -11.64
C HIS A 377 -27.72 10.81 -11.38
N LYS A 378 -28.06 9.62 -10.86
CA LYS A 378 -27.15 8.48 -10.66
C LYS A 378 -27.51 7.36 -11.66
N GLY A 379 -26.94 7.43 -12.86
CA GLY A 379 -27.10 6.42 -13.89
C GLY A 379 -25.97 5.38 -13.88
N ARG A 380 -26.17 4.26 -14.59
CA ARG A 380 -25.14 3.20 -14.71
C ARG A 380 -23.94 3.59 -15.58
N SER A 381 -24.14 4.48 -16.56
CA SER A 381 -23.12 4.91 -17.51
C SER A 381 -22.77 6.39 -17.37
N SER A 382 -23.53 7.14 -16.58
CA SER A 382 -23.26 8.56 -16.33
C SER A 382 -23.85 9.04 -15.02
N HIS A 383 -23.17 9.99 -14.39
CA HIS A 383 -23.68 10.77 -13.27
C HIS A 383 -23.81 12.23 -13.68
N VAL A 384 -24.87 12.89 -13.22
CA VAL A 384 -25.10 14.33 -13.43
C VAL A 384 -25.12 15.02 -12.07
N TRP A 385 -24.27 16.02 -11.92
CA TRP A 385 -24.14 16.84 -10.71
C TRP A 385 -24.54 18.28 -11.01
N ASN A 386 -25.17 18.92 -10.03
CA ASN A 386 -25.35 20.36 -10.00
C ASN A 386 -24.38 20.93 -8.96
N VAL A 387 -23.57 21.91 -9.32
CA VAL A 387 -22.60 22.56 -8.43
C VAL A 387 -22.88 24.04 -8.38
N ASP A 388 -23.32 24.51 -7.22
CA ASP A 388 -23.57 25.91 -6.97
C ASP A 388 -22.38 26.50 -6.21
N VAL A 389 -21.86 27.63 -6.70
CA VAL A 389 -20.68 28.31 -6.14
C VAL A 389 -21.11 29.61 -5.50
N PHE A 390 -20.71 29.82 -4.25
CA PHE A 390 -21.08 30.96 -3.42
C PHE A 390 -19.85 31.75 -2.99
N THR A 391 -20.01 33.06 -2.75
CA THR A 391 -19.02 33.87 -2.02
C THR A 391 -18.99 33.48 -0.54
N SER A 392 -18.03 34.02 0.20
CA SER A 392 -17.99 33.91 1.68
C SER A 392 -19.22 34.49 2.39
N THR A 393 -19.98 35.37 1.72
CA THR A 393 -21.23 35.95 2.22
C THR A 393 -22.48 35.23 1.71
N ASP A 394 -22.34 33.98 1.26
CA ASP A 394 -23.41 33.14 0.69
C ASP A 394 -24.13 33.73 -0.54
N LYS A 395 -23.49 34.63 -1.28
CA LYS A 395 -24.03 35.14 -2.54
C LYS A 395 -23.72 34.16 -3.66
N LEU A 396 -24.73 33.74 -4.42
CA LEU A 396 -24.58 32.80 -5.54
C LEU A 396 -23.78 33.44 -6.69
N VAL A 397 -22.60 32.90 -6.96
CA VAL A 397 -21.66 33.31 -8.02
C VAL A 397 -22.00 32.57 -9.31
N SER A 398 -22.19 31.26 -9.25
CA SER A 398 -22.41 30.43 -10.44
C SER A 398 -23.18 29.17 -10.12
N SER A 399 -23.92 28.65 -11.10
CA SER A 399 -24.57 27.34 -11.04
C SER A 399 -24.11 26.53 -12.24
N ILE A 400 -23.51 25.37 -11.99
CA ILE A 400 -22.81 24.56 -12.98
C ILE A 400 -23.38 23.15 -13.01
N ARG A 401 -23.61 22.62 -14.21
CA ARG A 401 -23.94 21.22 -14.43
C ARG A 401 -22.71 20.48 -14.95
N VAL A 402 -22.36 19.39 -14.27
CA VAL A 402 -21.27 18.51 -14.67
C VAL A 402 -21.84 17.13 -14.98
N VAL A 403 -21.43 16.57 -16.11
CA VAL A 403 -21.74 15.20 -16.51
C VAL A 403 -20.46 14.40 -16.52
N ASN A 404 -20.45 13.33 -15.73
CA ASN A 404 -19.35 12.37 -15.66
C ASN A 404 -19.79 11.05 -16.29
N SER A 405 -18.99 10.52 -17.20
CA SER A 405 -19.14 9.16 -17.72
C SER A 405 -18.59 8.14 -16.74
N ILE A 406 -19.31 7.04 -16.56
CA ILE A 406 -18.91 5.90 -15.74
C ILE A 406 -18.56 4.74 -16.67
N LEU A 407 -17.27 4.40 -16.74
CA LEU A 407 -16.72 3.41 -17.65
C LEU A 407 -16.19 2.21 -16.86
N LYS A 408 -16.19 1.01 -17.45
CA LYS A 408 -15.47 -0.13 -16.87
C LYS A 408 -13.98 0.00 -17.09
N LYS A 409 -13.19 -0.30 -16.07
CA LYS A 409 -11.73 -0.40 -16.19
C LYS A 409 -11.42 -1.63 -17.08
N LYS A 410 -10.66 -1.43 -18.15
CA LYS A 410 -10.26 -2.51 -19.07
C LYS A 410 -9.07 -3.28 -18.53
#